data_AF-A0A557XYQ4-F1
#
_entry.id   AF-A0A557XYQ4-F1
#
_cell.length_a   1.000
_cell.length_b   1.000
_cell.length_c   1.000
_cell.angle_alpha   90.00
_cell.angle_beta   90.00
_cell.angle_gamma   90.00
#
_symmetry.space_group_name_H-M   'P 1'
#
loop_
_entity.id
_entity.type
_entity.pdbx_description
1 polymer ?
#
loop_
_entity_poly.entity_id
_entity_poly.type
_entity_poly.pdbx_seq_one_letter_code
_entity_poly.pdbx_strand_id
1 'polypeptide(L)'
;MERIDAWEDELEGMDGSVARIPERGVDVTVYAPGDFNMFEAVRKMSAEIANVVQAEPVAMEAVRESEWRRRAEAPTMPELMSAAEIAEMLGLSRQRVHQLRAIRAFPEPLAELRGGAVWDAAAVRKFGQEWTRKPGRPRAEDATGDN
;
A
#
# COMPACT_ATOMS: atom_id res chain seq x y z
N MET A 1 12.29 7.20 -29.75
CA MET A 1 10.87 6.85 -29.92
C MET A 1 10.77 5.54 -30.67
N GLU A 2 11.40 5.44 -31.85
CA GLU A 2 11.42 4.24 -32.73
C GLU A 2 11.57 2.87 -32.05
N ARG A 3 12.36 2.74 -30.98
CA ARG A 3 12.55 1.44 -30.31
C ARG A 3 11.39 1.02 -29.40
N ILE A 4 10.60 1.97 -28.87
CA ILE A 4 9.40 1.63 -28.07
C ILE A 4 8.29 1.19 -29.02
N ASP A 5 8.07 1.95 -30.09
CA ASP A 5 7.04 1.66 -31.07
C ASP A 5 7.25 0.27 -31.69
N ALA A 6 8.50 -0.10 -31.99
CA ALA A 6 8.84 -1.46 -32.45
C ALA A 6 8.54 -2.56 -31.40
N TRP A 7 8.74 -2.27 -30.10
CA TRP A 7 8.40 -3.22 -29.04
C TRP A 7 6.89 -3.33 -28.81
N GLU A 8 6.13 -2.26 -28.99
CA GLU A 8 4.66 -2.30 -28.95
C GLU A 8 4.13 -3.24 -30.04
N ASP A 9 4.60 -3.10 -31.28
CA ASP A 9 4.19 -3.95 -32.39
C ASP A 9 4.54 -5.44 -32.15
N GLU A 10 5.74 -5.73 -31.64
CA GLU A 10 6.17 -7.11 -31.37
C GLU A 10 5.43 -7.75 -30.17
N LEU A 11 4.99 -6.94 -29.20
CA LEU A 11 4.26 -7.41 -28.01
C LEU A 11 2.74 -7.50 -28.23
N GLU A 12 2.20 -6.88 -29.29
CA GLU A 12 0.77 -6.93 -29.62
C GLU A 12 0.27 -8.38 -29.73
N GLY A 13 1.09 -9.28 -30.28
CA GLY A 13 0.77 -10.71 -30.40
C GLY A 13 0.64 -11.47 -29.07
N MET A 14 0.99 -10.82 -27.94
CA MET A 14 0.93 -11.39 -26.58
C MET A 14 0.00 -10.58 -25.66
N ASP A 15 -0.85 -9.72 -26.24
CA ASP A 15 -1.64 -8.71 -25.51
C ASP A 15 -0.75 -7.88 -24.55
N GLY A 16 0.52 -7.67 -24.95
CA GLY A 16 1.53 -7.03 -24.16
C GLY A 16 1.48 -5.51 -24.29
N SER A 17 1.97 -4.82 -23.26
CA SER A 17 2.19 -3.37 -23.30
C SER A 17 3.59 -3.05 -22.81
N VAL A 18 4.18 -2.00 -23.37
CA VAL A 18 5.46 -1.46 -22.94
C VAL A 18 5.31 0.01 -22.59
N ALA A 19 5.88 0.41 -21.46
CA ALA A 19 5.87 1.78 -21.00
C ALA A 19 7.29 2.23 -20.64
N ARG A 20 7.64 3.46 -21.01
CA ARG A 20 8.84 4.11 -20.47
C ARG A 20 8.44 5.01 -19.32
N ILE A 21 8.98 4.72 -18.14
CA ILE A 21 8.79 5.53 -16.95
C ILE A 21 10.07 6.36 -16.72
N PRO A 22 9.99 7.71 -16.74
CA PRO A 22 11.13 8.57 -16.43
C PRO A 22 11.82 8.14 -15.12
N GLU A 23 13.16 8.13 -15.12
CA GLU A 23 14.00 7.77 -13.96
C GLU A 23 13.90 6.32 -13.44
N ARG A 24 12.90 5.54 -13.89
CA ARG A 24 12.70 4.12 -13.53
C ARG A 24 13.15 3.16 -14.64
N GLY A 25 12.88 3.48 -15.91
CA GLY A 25 13.29 2.66 -17.05
C GLY A 25 12.13 2.23 -17.94
N VAL A 26 12.10 0.95 -18.29
CA VAL A 26 11.10 0.35 -19.19
C VAL A 26 10.36 -0.73 -18.40
N ASP A 27 9.04 -0.61 -18.36
CA ASP A 27 8.15 -1.61 -17.78
C ASP A 27 7.44 -2.33 -18.93
N VAL A 28 7.45 -3.67 -18.90
CA VAL A 28 6.72 -4.52 -19.85
C VAL A 28 5.70 -5.33 -19.08
N THR A 29 4.45 -5.27 -19.50
CA THR A 29 3.35 -6.06 -18.94
C THR A 29 2.81 -6.99 -20.01
N VAL A 30 2.74 -8.29 -19.73
CA VAL A 30 2.17 -9.31 -20.63
C VAL A 30 1.24 -10.22 -19.85
N TYR A 31 0.33 -10.90 -20.57
CA TYR A 31 -0.56 -11.89 -19.98
C TYR A 31 -0.07 -13.30 -20.30
N ALA A 32 0.11 -14.10 -19.26
CA ALA A 32 0.45 -15.51 -19.43
C ALA A 32 -0.83 -16.37 -19.63
N PRO A 33 -0.76 -17.41 -20.46
CA PRO A 33 -1.82 -18.41 -20.56
C PRO A 33 -2.22 -19.01 -19.19
N GLY A 34 -3.54 -19.16 -18.98
CA GLY A 34 -4.10 -19.59 -17.69
C GLY A 34 -3.86 -21.06 -17.32
N ASP A 35 -3.34 -21.86 -18.25
CA ASP A 35 -2.94 -23.26 -18.03
C ASP A 35 -1.52 -23.38 -17.44
N PHE A 36 -0.74 -22.30 -17.41
CA PHE A 36 0.57 -22.31 -16.76
C PHE A 36 0.45 -22.14 -15.25
N ASN A 37 1.31 -22.86 -14.51
CA ASN A 37 1.57 -22.48 -13.13
C ASN A 37 2.44 -21.20 -13.09
N MET A 38 2.50 -20.53 -11.93
CA MET A 38 3.21 -19.24 -11.81
C MET A 38 4.70 -19.31 -12.22
N PHE A 39 5.39 -20.40 -11.90
CA PHE A 39 6.80 -20.54 -12.26
C PHE A 39 7.00 -20.75 -13.77
N GLU A 40 6.11 -21.53 -14.39
CA GLU A 40 6.11 -21.71 -15.85
C GLU A 40 5.78 -20.44 -16.59
N ALA A 41 4.78 -19.69 -16.11
CA ALA A 41 4.41 -18.38 -16.65
C ALA A 41 5.60 -17.42 -16.59
N VAL A 42 6.21 -17.23 -15.42
CA VAL A 42 7.38 -16.34 -15.27
C VAL A 42 8.51 -16.76 -16.20
N ARG A 43 8.90 -18.05 -16.20
CA ARG A 43 10.03 -18.54 -16.99
C ARG A 43 9.81 -18.41 -18.50
N LYS A 44 8.62 -18.74 -18.99
CA LYS A 44 8.31 -18.68 -20.43
C LYS A 44 8.19 -17.23 -20.90
N MET A 45 7.40 -16.43 -20.18
CA MET A 45 7.18 -15.03 -20.56
C MET A 45 8.46 -14.21 -20.46
N SER A 46 9.30 -14.42 -19.43
CA SER A 46 10.57 -13.70 -19.31
C SER A 46 11.51 -13.98 -20.49
N ALA A 47 11.56 -15.23 -20.97
CA ALA A 47 12.39 -15.60 -22.11
C ALA A 47 11.89 -14.96 -23.42
N GLU A 48 10.57 -14.90 -23.61
CA GLU A 48 9.96 -14.26 -24.78
C GLU A 48 10.19 -12.74 -24.76
N ILE A 49 9.97 -12.08 -23.62
CA ILE A 49 10.22 -10.65 -23.45
C ILE A 49 11.71 -10.31 -23.64
N ALA A 50 12.64 -11.13 -23.11
CA ALA A 50 14.07 -10.88 -23.26
C ALA A 50 14.51 -10.90 -24.74
N ASN A 51 13.86 -11.70 -25.59
CA ASN A 51 14.12 -11.71 -27.03
C ASN A 51 13.64 -10.42 -27.73
N VAL A 52 12.50 -9.88 -27.31
CA VAL A 52 11.92 -8.63 -27.84
C VAL A 52 12.72 -7.41 -27.37
N VAL A 53 12.88 -7.27 -26.04
CA VAL A 53 13.51 -6.11 -25.41
C VAL A 53 15.03 -6.14 -25.57
N GLN A 54 15.61 -7.31 -25.88
CA GLN A 54 17.05 -7.56 -25.98
C GLN A 54 17.81 -7.17 -24.70
N ALA A 55 17.14 -7.35 -23.55
CA ALA A 55 17.70 -7.08 -22.23
C ALA A 55 17.04 -7.99 -21.18
N GLU A 56 17.81 -8.34 -20.14
CA GLU A 56 17.29 -9.06 -18.99
C GLU A 56 16.51 -8.12 -18.06
N PRO A 57 15.35 -8.55 -17.51
CA PRO A 57 14.60 -7.74 -16.57
C PRO A 57 15.36 -7.63 -15.24
N VAL A 58 15.43 -6.40 -14.71
CA VAL A 58 16.02 -6.13 -13.37
C VAL A 58 15.10 -6.61 -12.25
N ALA A 59 13.79 -6.68 -12.52
CA ALA A 59 12.77 -7.18 -11.61
C ALA A 59 11.61 -7.80 -12.39
N MET A 60 10.93 -8.78 -11.79
CA MET A 60 9.72 -9.41 -12.34
C MET A 60 8.69 -9.56 -11.23
N GLU A 61 7.44 -9.24 -11.53
CA GLU A 61 6.29 -9.54 -10.68
C GLU A 61 5.27 -10.34 -11.50
N ALA A 62 4.81 -11.46 -10.95
CA ALA A 62 3.71 -12.23 -11.52
C ALA A 62 2.56 -12.27 -10.52
N VAL A 63 1.39 -11.83 -10.96
CA VAL A 63 0.16 -11.81 -10.18
C VAL A 63 -0.97 -12.39 -11.00
N ARG A 64 -2.01 -12.91 -10.34
CA ARG A 64 -3.24 -13.31 -11.03
C ARG A 64 -3.92 -12.07 -11.59
N GLU A 65 -4.59 -12.20 -12.73
CA GLU A 65 -5.34 -11.11 -13.33
C GLU A 65 -6.37 -10.49 -12.37
N SER A 66 -7.07 -11.33 -11.59
CA SER A 66 -8.03 -10.87 -10.58
C SER A 66 -7.39 -10.04 -9.46
N GLU A 67 -6.14 -10.35 -9.09
CA GLU A 67 -5.35 -9.58 -8.14
C GLU A 67 -4.93 -8.24 -8.74
N TRP A 68 -4.42 -8.26 -9.98
CA TRP A 68 -4.02 -7.05 -10.70
C TRP A 68 -5.20 -6.09 -10.88
N ARG A 69 -6.36 -6.61 -11.29
CA ARG A 69 -7.60 -5.82 -11.44
C ARG A 69 -8.04 -5.22 -10.13
N ARG A 70 -8.02 -5.99 -9.03
CA ARG A 70 -8.35 -5.47 -7.70
C ARG A 70 -7.40 -4.33 -7.28
N ARG A 71 -6.10 -4.42 -7.59
CA ARG A 71 -5.12 -3.36 -7.31
C ARG A 71 -5.34 -2.12 -8.17
N ALA A 72 -5.68 -2.30 -9.45
CA ALA A 72 -5.96 -1.20 -10.37
C ALA A 72 -7.26 -0.47 -10.01
N GLU A 73 -8.28 -1.20 -9.52
CA GLU A 73 -9.55 -0.65 -9.04
C GLU A 73 -9.46 -0.09 -7.62
N ALA A 74 -8.40 -0.44 -6.86
CA ALA A 74 -8.19 0.11 -5.54
C ALA A 74 -7.99 1.64 -5.65
N PRO A 75 -8.64 2.43 -4.78
CA PRO A 75 -8.40 3.86 -4.73
C PRO A 75 -6.89 4.14 -4.57
N THR A 76 -6.34 5.03 -5.41
CA THR A 76 -4.94 5.45 -5.30
C THR A 76 -4.66 6.13 -3.96
N MET A 77 -5.70 6.74 -3.37
CA MET A 77 -5.65 7.31 -2.03
C MET A 77 -6.10 6.25 -1.01
N PRO A 78 -5.32 6.00 0.05
CA PRO A 78 -5.75 5.11 1.12
C PRO A 78 -6.99 5.67 1.81
N GLU A 79 -7.73 4.80 2.50
CA GLU A 79 -8.80 5.23 3.39
C GLU A 79 -8.22 6.17 4.45
N LEU A 80 -8.77 7.39 4.53
CA LEU A 80 -8.29 8.42 5.44
C LEU A 80 -9.07 8.39 6.74
N MET A 81 -8.37 8.68 7.83
CA MET A 81 -8.98 8.82 9.15
C MET A 81 -8.51 10.12 9.80
N SER A 82 -9.45 10.87 10.37
CA SER A 82 -9.21 12.06 11.19
C SER A 82 -8.90 11.70 12.64
N ALA A 83 -8.37 12.65 13.42
CA ALA A 83 -8.13 12.43 14.84
C ALA A 83 -9.41 12.09 15.63
N ALA A 84 -10.58 12.52 15.15
CA ALA A 84 -11.87 12.21 15.75
C ALA A 84 -12.26 10.75 15.54
N GLU A 85 -12.14 10.26 14.31
CA GLU A 85 -12.45 8.87 13.95
C GLU A 85 -11.44 7.90 14.60
N ILE A 86 -10.16 8.29 14.70
CA ILE A 86 -9.16 7.52 15.46
C ILE A 86 -9.55 7.42 16.93
N ALA A 87 -10.01 8.53 17.52
CA ALA A 87 -10.43 8.57 18.93
C ALA A 87 -11.61 7.63 19.17
N GLU A 88 -12.62 7.66 18.29
CA GLU A 88 -13.77 6.77 18.33
C GLU A 88 -13.35 5.30 18.18
N MET A 89 -12.56 4.98 17.15
CA MET A 89 -12.09 3.63 16.87
C MET A 89 -11.27 3.04 18.02
N LEU A 90 -10.39 3.83 18.63
CA LEU A 90 -9.56 3.40 19.75
C LEU A 90 -10.26 3.55 21.11
N GLY A 91 -11.48 4.07 21.18
CA GLY A 91 -12.16 4.35 22.45
C GLY A 91 -11.38 5.31 23.35
N LEU A 92 -10.79 6.35 22.76
CA LEU A 92 -9.98 7.38 23.40
C LEU A 92 -10.65 8.76 23.26
N SER A 93 -10.15 9.75 23.98
CA SER A 93 -10.48 11.16 23.69
C SER A 93 -9.61 11.70 22.54
N ARG A 94 -10.09 12.74 21.84
CA ARG A 94 -9.31 13.45 20.81
C ARG A 94 -7.97 13.96 21.34
N GLN A 95 -7.97 14.49 22.56
CA GLN A 95 -6.74 14.96 23.23
C GLN A 95 -5.73 13.82 23.42
N ARG A 96 -6.21 12.61 23.73
CA ARG A 96 -5.33 11.44 23.86
C ARG A 96 -4.73 11.02 22.52
N VAL A 97 -5.47 11.13 21.42
CA VAL A 97 -4.92 10.92 20.07
C VAL A 97 -3.81 11.91 19.76
N HIS A 98 -3.96 13.19 20.11
CA HIS A 98 -2.88 14.17 19.96
C HIS A 98 -1.62 13.80 20.77
N GLN A 99 -1.77 13.20 21.95
CA GLN A 99 -0.64 12.70 22.73
C GLN A 99 0.02 11.47 22.10
N LEU A 100 -0.76 10.59 21.46
CA LEU A 100 -0.20 9.42 20.75
C LEU A 100 0.75 9.84 19.62
N ARG A 101 0.53 11.01 19.00
CA ARG A 101 1.43 11.54 17.97
C ARG A 101 2.88 11.72 18.43
N ALA A 102 3.12 11.87 19.73
CA ALA A 102 4.47 11.97 20.28
C ALA A 102 5.16 10.60 20.43
N ILE A 103 4.43 9.50 20.26
CA ILE A 103 4.94 8.14 20.39
C ILE A 103 5.38 7.66 19.01
N ARG A 104 6.65 7.25 18.89
CA ARG A 104 7.22 6.76 17.62
C ARG A 104 6.45 5.60 16.98
N ALA A 105 5.77 4.78 17.78
CA ALA A 105 4.99 3.64 17.29
C ALA A 105 3.64 4.05 16.69
N PHE A 106 3.14 5.26 16.97
CA PHE A 106 1.91 5.74 16.38
C PHE A 106 2.17 6.23 14.94
N PRO A 107 1.28 5.95 13.97
CA PRO A 107 1.50 6.34 12.58
C PRO A 107 1.67 7.85 12.40
N GLU A 108 2.60 8.23 11.53
CA GLU A 108 2.71 9.61 11.07
C GLU A 108 1.50 9.99 10.20
N PRO A 109 1.02 11.24 10.28
CA PRO A 109 -0.07 11.68 9.43
C PRO A 109 0.37 11.73 7.96
N LEU A 110 -0.51 11.33 7.05
CA LEU A 110 -0.31 11.44 5.62
C LEU A 110 -0.30 12.90 5.15
N ALA A 111 -1.09 13.75 5.82
CA ALA A 111 -1.12 15.18 5.55
C ALA A 111 -1.59 15.97 6.78
N GLU A 112 -1.13 17.21 6.87
CA GLU A 112 -1.62 18.22 7.81
C GLU A 112 -2.53 19.20 7.06
N LEU A 113 -3.85 19.06 7.23
CA LEU A 113 -4.84 19.93 6.59
C LEU A 113 -5.22 21.07 7.53
N ARG A 114 -5.86 22.13 7.00
CA ARG A 114 -6.42 23.22 7.82
C ARG A 114 -7.41 22.71 8.89
N GLY A 115 -8.15 21.64 8.58
CA GLY A 115 -9.10 21.01 9.49
C GLY A 115 -8.47 20.01 10.48
N GLY A 116 -7.16 19.77 10.39
CA GLY A 116 -6.44 18.80 11.20
C GLY A 116 -5.70 17.74 10.37
N ALA A 117 -4.83 17.00 11.04
CA ALA A 117 -4.11 15.88 10.46
C ALA A 117 -5.05 14.76 9.98
N VAL A 118 -4.63 14.08 8.92
CA VAL A 118 -5.27 12.86 8.38
C VAL A 118 -4.25 11.72 8.32
N TRP A 119 -4.70 10.51 8.63
CA TRP A 119 -3.87 9.30 8.69
C TRP A 119 -4.39 8.23 7.74
N ASP A 120 -3.50 7.29 7.38
CA ASP A 120 -3.90 6.03 6.77
C ASP A 120 -4.67 5.19 7.80
N ALA A 121 -5.95 4.95 7.54
CA ALA A 121 -6.82 4.16 8.39
C ALA A 121 -6.26 2.75 8.64
N ALA A 122 -5.62 2.12 7.64
CA ALA A 122 -5.02 0.80 7.78
C ALA A 122 -3.86 0.79 8.78
N ALA A 123 -2.99 1.81 8.73
CA ALA A 123 -1.89 1.96 9.67
C ALA A 123 -2.38 2.17 11.11
N VAL A 124 -3.42 2.99 11.31
CA VAL A 124 -4.00 3.20 12.64
C VAL A 124 -4.69 1.94 13.16
N ARG A 125 -5.41 1.19 12.31
CA ARG A 125 -5.99 -0.11 12.68
C ARG A 125 -4.93 -1.09 13.13
N LYS A 126 -3.82 -1.20 12.38
CA LYS A 126 -2.69 -2.04 12.75
C LYS A 126 -2.09 -1.63 14.10
N PHE A 127 -1.86 -0.34 14.30
CA PHE A 127 -1.44 0.18 15.60
C PHE A 127 -2.41 -0.22 16.72
N GLY A 128 -3.72 -0.07 16.52
CA GLY A 128 -4.73 -0.42 17.50
C GLY A 128 -4.74 -1.91 17.89
N GLN A 129 -4.41 -2.80 16.95
CA GLN A 129 -4.30 -4.24 17.19
C GLN A 129 -3.06 -4.63 18.01
N GLU A 130 -1.93 -3.97 17.74
CA GLU A 130 -0.64 -4.28 18.38
C GLU A 130 -0.43 -3.51 19.70
N TRP A 131 -1.18 -2.42 19.90
CA TRP A 131 -0.95 -1.51 21.02
C TRP A 131 -1.54 -2.02 22.35
N THR A 132 -0.66 -2.44 23.25
CA THR A 132 -1.02 -2.77 24.64
C THR A 132 -1.21 -1.49 25.45
N ARG A 133 -2.46 -1.20 25.86
CA ARG A 133 -2.78 -0.05 26.70
C ARG A 133 -2.20 -0.24 28.10
N LYS A 134 -1.43 0.73 28.59
CA LYS A 134 -1.14 0.84 30.03
C LYS A 134 -2.33 1.52 30.71
N PRO A 135 -3.04 0.87 31.66
CA PRO A 135 -4.09 1.53 32.43
C PRO A 135 -3.53 2.78 33.12
N GLY A 136 -4.25 3.90 33.03
CA GLY A 136 -3.89 5.12 33.75
C GLY A 136 -4.05 4.94 35.27
N ARG A 137 -3.27 5.71 36.05
CA ARG A 137 -3.31 5.72 37.52
C ARG A 137 -4.76 6.00 38.00
N PRO A 138 -5.33 5.18 38.91
CA PRO A 138 -6.63 5.47 39.51
C PRO A 138 -6.66 6.86 40.13
N ARG A 139 -7.74 7.59 39.93
CA ARG A 139 -7.97 8.90 40.54
C ARG A 139 -8.04 8.70 42.06
N ALA A 140 -7.15 9.36 42.80
CA ALA A 140 -7.13 9.32 44.25
C ALA A 140 -8.25 10.22 44.81
N GLU A 141 -9.49 9.75 44.76
CA GLU A 141 -10.65 10.39 45.39
C GLU A 141 -11.52 9.31 46.04
N ASP A 142 -11.00 8.57 47.03
CA ASP A 142 -11.80 7.67 47.90
C ASP A 142 -11.17 7.47 49.31
N ALA A 143 -10.26 8.35 49.74
CA ALA A 143 -9.60 8.25 51.04
C ALA A 143 -9.82 9.50 51.90
N THR A 144 -11.07 9.94 52.08
CA THR A 144 -11.45 10.85 53.17
C THR A 144 -12.95 10.70 53.46
N GLY A 145 -13.27 10.03 54.56
CA GLY A 145 -14.65 9.85 55.01
C GLY A 145 -14.77 8.92 56.21
N ASP A 146 -13.93 9.12 57.22
CA ASP A 146 -14.17 8.58 58.57
C ASP A 146 -13.86 9.71 59.56
N ASN A 147 -14.92 10.43 59.97
CA ASN A 147 -15.06 11.08 61.28
C ASN A 147 -16.51 11.53 61.49
#